data_AF-A0A538QGW2-F1
#
_entry.id   AF-A0A538QGW2-F1
#
_cell.length_a   1.000
_cell.length_b   1.000
_cell.length_c   1.000
_cell.angle_alpha   90.00
_cell.angle_beta   90.00
_cell.angle_gamma   90.00
#
_symmetry.space_group_name_H-M   'P 1'
#
loop_
_entity.id
_entity.type
_entity.pdbx_description
1 polymer ?
#
loop_
_entity_poly.entity_id
_entity_poly.type
_entity_poly.pdbx_seq_one_letter_code
_entity_poly.pdbx_strand_id
1 'polypeptide(L)' 'MARRDDLTRRLLAFIRKAAPYAYCDACLALRLGASLADTSAGLATLLAEGKEFERRRRACYGCGRTLALAALTDGPRP' A
#
# COMPACT_ATOMS: atom_id res chain seq x y z
N MET A 1 -19.57 -8.85 -0.51
CA MET A 1 -18.68 -7.68 -0.72
C MET A 1 -17.88 -7.24 0.53
N ALA A 2 -18.25 -7.65 1.76
CA ALA A 2 -17.57 -7.23 3.00
C ALA A 2 -16.06 -7.57 3.11
N ARG A 3 -15.59 -8.66 2.50
CA ARG A 3 -14.20 -9.14 2.65
C ARG A 3 -13.16 -8.24 1.95
N ARG A 4 -13.52 -7.59 0.84
CA ARG A 4 -12.63 -6.64 0.15
C ARG A 4 -12.48 -5.34 0.92
N ASP A 5 -13.59 -4.83 1.47
CA ASP A 5 -13.60 -3.61 2.27
C ASP A 5 -12.72 -3.74 3.52
N ASP A 6 -12.77 -4.89 4.19
CA ASP A 6 -11.90 -5.22 5.33
C ASP A 6 -10.40 -5.24 4.95
N LEU A 7 -10.03 -5.83 3.81
CA LEU A 7 -8.64 -5.82 3.34
C LEU A 7 -8.15 -4.41 3.00
N THR A 8 -8.97 -3.61 2.31
CA THR A 8 -8.67 -2.23 1.97
C THR A 8 -8.41 -1.38 3.23
N ARG A 9 -9.23 -1.54 4.28
CA ARG A 9 -9.00 -0.86 5.58
C ARG A 9 -7.72 -1.33 6.26
N ARG A 10 -7.41 -2.63 6.22
CA ARG A 10 -6.16 -3.18 6.78
C ARG A 10 -4.93 -2.66 6.03
N LEU A 11 -5.00 -2.58 4.70
CA LEU A 11 -3.95 -1.99 3.87
C LEU A 11 -3.71 -0.53 4.25
N LEU A 12 -4.77 0.26 4.36
CA LEU A 12 -4.70 1.67 4.76
C LEU A 12 -4.06 1.84 6.14
N ALA A 13 -4.54 1.10 7.15
CA ALA A 13 -4.00 1.12 8.50
C ALA A 13 -2.52 0.71 8.53
N PHE A 14 -2.15 -0.31 7.74
CA PHE A 14 -0.78 -0.78 7.65
C PHE A 14 0.13 0.28 7.01
N ILE A 15 -0.25 0.87 5.87
CA ILE A 15 0.56 1.88 5.17
C ILE A 15 0.76 3.11 6.06
N ARG A 16 -0.28 3.55 6.78
CA ARG A 16 -0.18 4.66 7.75
C ARG A 16 0.78 4.34 8.90
N LYS A 17 0.71 3.14 9.47
CA LYS A 17 1.63 2.70 10.53
C LYS A 17 3.06 2.49 10.03
N ALA A 18 3.21 2.10 8.77
CA ALA A 18 4.50 1.82 8.15
C ALA A 18 5.24 3.09 7.73
N ALA A 19 4.59 4.25 7.66
CA ALA A 19 5.22 5.50 7.27
C ALA A 19 6.44 5.81 8.18
N PRO A 20 7.59 6.25 7.61
CA PRO A 20 7.81 6.65 6.22
C PRO A 20 8.21 5.50 5.27
N TYR A 21 8.17 4.24 5.71
CA TYR A 21 8.54 3.07 4.90
C TYR A 21 7.42 2.66 3.93
N ALA A 22 7.79 2.19 2.73
CA ALA A 22 6.85 1.63 1.76
C ALA A 22 7.21 0.20 1.42
N TYR A 23 6.19 -0.56 1.04
CA TYR A 23 6.26 -1.98 0.76
C TYR A 23 5.62 -2.29 -0.59
N CYS A 24 6.17 -3.29 -1.29
CA CYS A 24 5.55 -3.81 -2.50
C CYS A 24 4.33 -4.65 -2.19
N ASP A 25 3.45 -4.77 -3.18
CA ASP A 25 2.21 -5.54 -3.13
C ASP A 25 2.46 -6.95 -2.60
N ALA A 26 3.56 -7.61 -3.01
CA ALA A 26 3.94 -8.93 -2.52
C ALA A 26 4.34 -8.93 -1.04
N CYS A 27 5.10 -7.94 -0.58
CA CYS A 27 5.47 -7.80 0.83
C CYS A 27 4.27 -7.43 1.72
N LEU A 28 3.32 -6.67 1.18
CA LEU A 28 2.06 -6.33 1.84
C LEU A 28 1.17 -7.56 1.95
N ALA A 29 0.99 -8.29 0.84
CA ALA A 29 0.23 -9.53 0.78
C ALA A 29 0.75 -10.55 1.82
N LEU A 30 2.07 -10.74 1.88
CA LEU A 30 2.71 -11.63 2.85
C LEU A 30 2.45 -11.20 4.30
N ARG A 31 2.61 -9.91 4.62
CA ARG A 31 2.39 -9.40 5.98
C ARG A 31 0.93 -9.40 6.42
N LEU A 32 0.01 -9.19 5.48
CA LEU A 32 -1.43 -9.12 5.75
C LEU A 32 -2.11 -10.49 5.61
N GLY A 33 -1.38 -11.54 5.22
CA GLY A 33 -1.94 -12.87 4.98
C GLY A 33 -2.96 -12.89 3.84
N ALA A 34 -2.79 -12.00 2.86
CA ALA A 34 -3.69 -11.82 1.72
C ALA A 34 -3.05 -12.33 0.42
N SER A 35 -3.87 -12.57 -0.60
CA SER A 35 -3.36 -12.87 -1.93
C SER A 35 -2.79 -11.62 -2.60
N LEU A 36 -1.82 -11.79 -3.50
CA LEU A 36 -1.25 -10.68 -4.28
C LEU A 36 -2.34 -9.97 -5.11
N ALA A 37 -3.27 -10.74 -5.68
CA ALA A 37 -4.36 -10.19 -6.50
C ALA A 37 -5.35 -9.36 -5.67
N ASP A 38 -5.74 -9.83 -4.48
CA ASP A 38 -6.60 -9.04 -3.59
C ASP A 38 -5.90 -7.80 -3.06
N THR A 39 -4.59 -7.92 -2.78
CA THR A 39 -3.78 -6.79 -2.30
C THR A 39 -3.65 -5.72 -3.39
N SER A 40 -3.32 -6.11 -4.62
CA SER A 40 -3.18 -5.17 -5.74
C SER A 40 -4.52 -4.52 -6.09
N ALA A 41 -5.63 -5.27 -6.03
CA ALA A 41 -6.97 -4.73 -6.21
C ALA A 41 -7.34 -3.72 -5.11
N GLY A 42 -7.08 -4.04 -3.84
CA GLY A 42 -7.32 -3.14 -2.72
C GLY A 42 -6.49 -1.86 -2.80
N LEU A 43 -5.21 -1.97 -3.18
CA LEU A 43 -4.35 -0.81 -3.42
C LEU A 43 -4.83 0.05 -4.60
N ALA A 44 -5.31 -0.56 -5.68
CA ALA A 44 -5.88 0.15 -6.81
C ALA A 44 -7.15 0.92 -6.39
N THR A 45 -8.00 0.33 -5.56
CA THR A 45 -9.16 1.01 -4.96
C THR A 45 -8.71 2.19 -4.09
N LEU A 46 -7.73 2.02 -3.20
CA LEU A 46 -7.20 3.12 -2.38
C LEU A 46 -6.64 4.28 -3.21
N LEU A 47 -5.95 3.98 -4.30
CA LEU A 47 -5.40 4.99 -5.23
C LEU A 47 -6.50 5.69 -6.05
N ALA A 48 -7.61 5.00 -6.34
CA ALA A 48 -8.73 5.56 -7.06
C ALA A 48 -9.62 6.45 -6.17
N GLU A 49 -9.77 6.07 -4.89
CA GLU A 49 -10.63 6.78 -3.94
C GLU A 49 -9.90 7.89 -3.15
N GLY A 50 -8.59 7.75 -2.94
CA GLY A 50 -7.84 8.59 -1.99
C GLY A 50 -6.81 9.52 -2.65
N LYS A 51 -6.91 10.84 -2.36
CA LYS A 51 -5.84 11.82 -2.63
C LYS A 51 -4.61 11.64 -1.72
N GLU A 52 -4.74 10.83 -0.66
CA GLU A 52 -3.71 10.57 0.34
C GLU A 52 -2.67 9.52 -0.09
N PHE A 53 -2.86 8.83 -1.21
CA PHE A 53 -1.95 7.80 -1.69
C PHE A 53 -1.54 8.06 -3.12
N GLU A 54 -0.27 7.80 -3.41
CA GLU A 54 0.27 7.84 -4.76
C GLU A 54 1.18 6.64 -5.03
N ARG A 55 1.31 6.27 -6.30
CA ARG A 55 2.34 5.34 -6.74
C ARG A 55 3.63 6.10 -6.97
N ARG A 56 4.59 5.96 -6.06
CA ARG A 56 5.97 6.41 -6.28
C ARG A 56 6.90 5.23 -6.47
N ARG A 57 7.87 5.41 -7.37
CA ARG A 57 8.94 4.44 -7.55
C ARG A 57 9.95 4.62 -6.41
N ARG A 58 10.04 3.64 -5.50
CA ARG A 58 10.98 3.64 -4.37
C ARG A 58 11.37 2.22 -3.97
N ALA A 59 12.43 2.10 -3.19
CA ALA A 59 12.84 0.82 -2.63
C ALA A 59 11.81 0.30 -1.61
N CYS A 60 11.40 -0.95 -1.77
CA CYS A 60 10.59 -1.67 -0.80
C CYS A 60 11.42 -1.96 0.45
N TYR A 61 10.93 -1.57 1.62
CA TYR A 61 11.63 -1.83 2.88
C TYR A 61 11.71 -3.33 3.20
N GLY A 62 10.77 -4.14 2.70
CA GLY A 62 10.74 -5.58 2.95
C GLY A 62 11.72 -6.38 2.09
N CYS A 63 11.82 -6.08 0.79
CA CYS A 63 12.60 -6.89 -0.15
C CYS A 63 13.72 -6.14 -0.85
N GLY A 64 13.91 -4.84 -0.56
CA GLY A 64 14.94 -3.99 -1.16
C GLY A 64 14.71 -3.63 -2.63
N ARG A 65 13.72 -4.22 -3.31
CA ARG A 65 13.46 -3.97 -4.74
C ARG A 65 12.85 -2.59 -4.96
N THR A 66 13.34 -1.87 -5.96
CA THR A 66 12.78 -0.59 -6.41
C THR A 66 11.62 -0.83 -7.37
N LEU A 67 10.41 -0.53 -6.92
CA LEU A 67 9.15 -0.78 -7.63
C LEU A 67 8.22 0.43 -7.48
N ALA A 68 7.15 0.48 -8.28
CA ALA A 68 6.08 1.46 -8.08
C ALA A 68 5.25 1.03 -6.87
N LEU A 69 5.44 1.69 -5.72
CA LEU A 69 4.81 1.34 -4.45
C LEU A 69 3.74 2.35 -4.11
N ALA A 70 2.62 1.87 -3.56
CA ALA A 70 1.66 2.75 -2.90
C ALA A 70 2.32 3.32 -1.64
N ALA A 71 2.48 4.64 -1.60
CA ALA A 71 2.96 5.38 -0.46
C ALA A 71 1.98 6.51 -0.16
N LEU A 72 1.96 6.98 1.08
CA LEU A 72 1.26 8.22 1.40
C LEU A 72 1.84 9.35 0.55
N THR A 73 0.99 10.21 -0.01
CA THR A 73 1.40 11.50 -0.53
C THR A 73 2.00 12.27 0.64
N ASP A 74 3.33 12.36 0.68
CA ASP A 74 4.03 13.27 1.58
C ASP A 74 3.57 14.69 1.19
N GLY A 75 2.62 15.24 1.94
CA GLY A 75 2.27 16.66 1.86
C GLY A 75 3.54 17.49 2.01
N PRO A 76 3.60 18.69 1.39
CA PRO A 76 4.84 19.37 1.06
C PRO A 76 5.80 19.44 2.25
N ARG A 77 7.03 18.92 2.06
CA ARG A 77 8.15 19.33 2.90
C ARG A 77 8.30 20.85 2.77
N PRO A 78 8.35 21.60 3.88
CA PRO A 78 8.59 23.03 3.87
C PRO A 78 9.96 23.38 3.29
#